data_AF-A0A645FWA2-F1
#
_entry.id   AF-A0A645FWA2-F1
#
_cell.length_a   1.000
_cell.length_b   1.000
_cell.length_c   1.000
_cell.angle_alpha   90.00
_cell.angle_beta   90.00
_cell.angle_gamma   90.00
#
_symmetry.space_group_name_H-M   'P 1'
#
loop_
_entity.id
_entity.type
_entity.pdbx_description
1 polymer ?
#
loop_
_entity_poly.entity_id
_entity_poly.type
_entity_poly.pdbx_seq_one_letter_code
_entity_poly.pdbx_strand_id
1 'polypeptide(L)' 'MLFIFKFYFLSRNREIYRAIAREHDTSAIRVYRLAHGRRGRCDKDYYIIKKLREKGLITNIFHK' A
#
# COMPACT_ATOMS: atom_id res chain seq x y z
N MET A 1 -11.80 -12.67 -3.52
CA MET A 1 -10.58 -12.27 -4.24
C MET A 1 -10.79 -11.11 -5.22
N LEU A 2 -11.88 -11.06 -6.02
CA LEU A 2 -12.11 -10.02 -7.05
C LEU A 2 -12.42 -8.59 -6.53
N PHE A 3 -13.11 -8.45 -5.41
CA PHE A 3 -13.61 -7.14 -4.94
C PHE A 3 -12.49 -6.13 -4.60
N ILE A 4 -11.35 -6.62 -4.14
CA ILE A 4 -10.19 -5.81 -3.73
C ILE A 4 -9.57 -5.10 -4.95
N PHE A 5 -9.55 -5.77 -6.10
CA PHE A 5 -9.05 -5.19 -7.36
C PHE A 5 -10.00 -4.15 -7.94
N LYS A 6 -11.32 -4.36 -7.78
CA LYS A 6 -12.34 -3.41 -8.26
C LYS A 6 -12.31 -2.09 -7.47
N PHE A 7 -12.12 -2.16 -6.14
CA PHE A 7 -11.91 -0.97 -5.30
C PHE A 7 -10.57 -0.27 -5.60
N TYR A 8 -9.51 -1.03 -5.90
CA TYR A 8 -8.23 -0.47 -6.32
C TYR A 8 -8.32 0.32 -7.63
N PHE A 9 -9.12 -0.15 -8.60
CA PHE A 9 -9.29 0.52 -9.90
C PHE A 9 -10.18 1.77 -9.83
N LEU A 10 -11.14 1.83 -8.89
CA LEU A 10 -11.99 3.01 -8.69
C LEU A 10 -11.38 4.08 -7.77
N SER A 11 -10.35 3.76 -7.00
CA SER A 11 -9.75 4.71 -6.06
C SER A 11 -8.84 5.70 -6.76
N ARG A 12 -9.08 7.00 -6.54
CA ARG A 12 -8.24 8.12 -6.99
C ARG A 12 -6.77 8.01 -6.52
N ASN A 13 -6.50 7.18 -5.51
CA ASN A 13 -5.18 6.97 -4.92
C ASN A 13 -4.35 5.91 -5.67
N ARG A 14 -4.89 5.32 -6.75
CA ARG A 14 -4.22 4.30 -7.59
C ARG A 14 -2.86 4.75 -8.10
N GLU A 15 -2.74 6.00 -8.53
CA GLU A 15 -1.48 6.55 -9.04
C GLU A 15 -0.41 6.61 -7.95
N ILE A 16 -0.79 6.97 -6.72
CA ILE A 16 0.14 7.01 -5.59
C ILE A 16 0.63 5.59 -5.25
N TYR A 17 -0.29 4.61 -5.23
CA TYR A 17 0.10 3.21 -5.04
C TYR A 17 1.02 2.70 -6.15
N ARG A 18 0.79 3.11 -7.42
CA ARG A 18 1.66 2.76 -8.55
C ARG A 18 3.03 3.44 -8.46
N ALA A 19 3.10 4.68 -8.02
CA ALA A 19 4.35 5.41 -7.84
C ALA A 19 5.22 4.74 -6.77
N ILE A 20 4.64 4.45 -5.60
CA ILE A 20 5.32 3.74 -4.50
C ILE A 20 5.75 2.34 -4.96
N ALA A 21 4.89 1.65 -5.71
CA ALA A 21 5.20 0.33 -6.26
C ALA A 21 6.39 0.34 -7.21
N ARG A 22 6.48 1.33 -8.11
CA ARG A 22 7.62 1.49 -9.03
C ARG A 22 8.91 1.79 -8.27
N GLU A 23 8.85 2.61 -7.23
CA GLU A 23 10.03 2.99 -6.47
C GLU A 23 10.66 1.82 -5.69
N HIS A 24 9.81 0.90 -5.20
CA HIS A 24 10.25 -0.26 -4.42
C HIS A 24 10.31 -1.56 -5.22
N ASP A 25 10.20 -1.49 -6.54
CA ASP A 25 10.16 -2.63 -7.47
C ASP A 25 9.16 -3.71 -7.02
N THR A 26 7.91 -3.29 -6.82
CA THR A 26 6.85 -4.17 -6.32
C THR A 26 5.54 -4.00 -7.06
N SER A 27 4.58 -4.89 -6.79
CA SER A 27 3.25 -4.78 -7.37
C SER A 27 2.41 -3.78 -6.59
N ALA A 28 1.67 -2.92 -7.29
CA ALA A 28 0.81 -1.94 -6.64
C ALA A 28 -0.34 -2.57 -5.82
N ILE A 29 -0.73 -3.81 -6.14
CA ILE A 29 -1.64 -4.63 -5.33
C ILE A 29 -1.00 -4.98 -3.97
N ARG A 30 0.30 -5.24 -3.93
CA ARG A 30 1.02 -5.49 -2.68
C ARG A 30 1.01 -4.24 -1.81
N VAL A 31 1.31 -3.08 -2.39
CA VAL A 31 1.24 -1.77 -1.72
C VAL A 31 -0.17 -1.49 -1.19
N TYR A 32 -1.22 -1.71 -2.00
CA TYR A 32 -2.60 -1.57 -1.56
C TYR A 32 -2.94 -2.50 -0.38
N ARG A 33 -2.53 -3.76 -0.43
CA ARG A 33 -2.76 -4.70 0.67
C ARG A 33 -2.04 -4.25 1.95
N LEU A 34 -0.84 -3.69 1.85
CA LEU A 34 -0.12 -3.11 2.99
C LEU A 34 -0.86 -1.89 3.55
N ALA A 35 -1.39 -1.03 2.69
CA ALA A 35 -2.20 0.12 3.10
C ALA A 35 -3.48 -0.30 3.85
N HIS A 36 -4.09 -1.42 3.45
CA HIS A 36 -5.30 -1.96 4.05
C HIS A 36 -5.05 -2.96 5.20
N GLY A 37 -3.84 -2.98 5.76
CA GLY A 37 -3.56 -3.68 7.02
C GLY A 37 -2.92 -5.07 6.92
N ARG A 38 -2.39 -5.42 5.76
CA ARG A 38 -1.49 -6.58 5.67
C ARG A 38 -0.18 -6.25 6.38
N ARG A 39 0.30 -7.15 7.24
CA ARG A 39 1.62 -7.03 7.88
C ARG A 39 2.74 -7.09 6.83
N GLY A 40 3.67 -6.15 6.92
CA GLY A 40 4.94 -6.22 6.19
C GLY A 40 5.77 -7.39 6.69
N ARG A 41 6.38 -8.15 5.76
CA ARG A 41 7.22 -9.31 6.10
C ARG A 41 8.70 -9.10 5.84
N CYS A 42 9.05 -8.02 5.13
CA CYS A 42 10.40 -7.72 4.68
C CYS A 42 10.69 -6.23 4.88
N ASP A 43 11.96 -5.84 4.90
CA ASP A 43 12.39 -4.44 5.03
C ASP A 43 11.77 -3.55 3.96
N LYS A 44 11.66 -4.05 2.71
CA LYS A 44 10.96 -3.34 1.62
C LYS A 44 9.51 -3.00 1.97
N ASP A 45 8.78 -3.94 2.60
CA ASP A 45 7.39 -3.69 3.00
C ASP A 45 7.32 -2.63 4.11
N TYR A 46 8.31 -2.60 5.01
CA TYR A 46 8.42 -1.55 6.04
C TYR A 46 8.59 -0.16 5.41
N TYR A 47 9.49 -0.02 4.42
CA TYR A 47 9.67 1.25 3.70
C TYR A 47 8.40 1.66 2.95
N ILE A 48 7.70 0.71 2.32
CA ILE A 48 6.42 0.97 1.66
C ILE A 48 5.38 1.47 2.66
N ILE A 49 5.25 0.85 3.83
CA ILE A 49 4.33 1.28 4.90
C ILE A 49 4.70 2.69 5.38
N LYS A 50 6.00 2.97 5.58
CA LYS A 50 6.49 4.29 5.96
C LYS A 50 6.08 5.35 4.93
N LYS A 51 6.28 5.10 3.63
CA LYS A 51 5.86 6.00 2.55
C LYS A 51 4.36 6.22 2.48
N LEU A 52 3.59 5.15 2.66
CA LEU A 52 2.13 5.23 2.72
C LEU A 52 1.67 6.16 3.85
N ARG A 53 2.38 6.13 5.00
CA ARG A 53 2.12 7.02 6.13
C ARG A 53 2.50 8.47 5.83
N GLU A 54 3.67 8.71 5.25
CA GLU A 54 4.12 10.05 4.84
C GLU A 54 3.17 10.70 3.84
N LYS A 55 2.57 9.90 2.95
CA LYS A 55 1.54 10.36 1.99
C LYS A 55 0.15 10.54 2.60
N GLY A 56 -0.02 10.28 3.90
CA GLY A 56 -1.31 10.37 4.59
C GLY A 56 -2.34 9.32 4.14
N LEU A 57 -1.91 8.27 3.43
CA LEU A 57 -2.79 7.21 2.92
C LEU A 57 -3.16 6.21 4.02
N ILE A 58 -2.32 6.09 5.05
CA ILE A 58 -2.59 5.31 6.25
C ILE A 58 -2.34 6.17 7.48
N THR A 59 -3.32 6.21 8.37
CA THR A 59 -3.22 6.85 9.69
C THR A 59 -2.90 5.85 10.80
N ASN A 60 -3.17 4.56 10.58
CA ASN A 60 -3.22 3.61 11.67
C ASN A 60 -1.85 3.00 11.99
N ILE A 61 -1.40 3.28 13.21
CA ILE A 61 -0.37 2.53 13.90
C ILE A 61 -0.98 1.14 14.09
N PHE A 62 -0.48 0.12 13.38
CA PHE A 62 -0.77 -1.28 13.74
C PHE A 62 -0.06 -1.61 15.05
N HIS A 63 -0.54 -1.01 16.14
CA HIS A 63 -0.31 -1.50 17.47
C HIS A 63 -1.33 -2.61 17.69
N LYS A 64 -0.82 -3.78 18.07
CA LYS A 64 -1.60 -4.95 18.45
C LYS A 64 -2.54 -4.61 19.60
#